data_AF-A0A1Y1R1K3-F1
#
_entry.id   AF-A0A1Y1R1K3-F1
#
_cell.length_a   1.000
_cell.length_b   1.000
_cell.length_c   1.000
_cell.angle_alpha   90.00
_cell.angle_beta   90.00
_cell.angle_gamma   90.00
#
_symmetry.space_group_name_H-M   'P 1'
#
loop_
_entity.id
_entity.type
_entity.pdbx_description
1 polymer ?
#
loop_
_entity_poly.entity_id
_entity_poly.type
_entity_poly.pdbx_seq_one_letter_code
_entity_poly.pdbx_strand_id
1 'polypeptide(L)'
;MAILPDDVKLYASQRLTDESDGGGRATGNEVIDGDINNLFRDISRIDRTLGDVSLRKVYAGVSTDNTDPYLGAHLIITEPPLDTQVDVLLFNTDSQTDERAEARNRIESYVVPAVDASWELLGDQLVGQRSIQAIQRTEDRLPEIGEVYRLLDENSGQEQYIRITDVSASTETFTISRNDTYVDFVRRRLTLGISSPLEQTFPGGTAAPTGTERRDSTKLTRLQSTQVADAAKYYGASHLKETAIASSTKIKVDSIYAHLVPSATSETAVIDEPGYSGSRQILPTRNGTLNTTLVFGHIQGNQSRSYLGAGVVRESLVLAIDGGTYEDNGAGEFNHVSGSDPYERITIDYETGQIDAYRTSSYFTGNASANWQPGTAATGISVSEVVQIELQNRGFTYTFAFPEEKPRPGSFVLSYMALGKWYELRDPGNGLLTGNGSGTIDFATGSVAVTLEAMPDVDTALVVSYSLPFADELTIHTGSAVAQQPEIRHTTAHSGIKPGSVTITYISG
;
A
#
# COMPACT_ATOMS: atom_id res chain seq x y z
N MET A 1 61.53 -8.28 -16.62
CA MET A 1 61.55 -9.48 -15.77
C MET A 1 60.16 -9.52 -15.16
N ALA A 2 59.37 -10.56 -15.43
CA ALA A 2 57.93 -10.51 -15.21
C ALA A 2 57.54 -10.23 -13.75
N ILE A 3 56.47 -9.48 -13.55
CA ILE A 3 55.82 -9.30 -12.23
C ILE A 3 55.34 -10.67 -11.76
N LEU A 4 55.78 -11.09 -10.58
CA LEU A 4 55.40 -12.36 -9.95
C LEU A 4 54.16 -12.16 -9.05
N PRO A 5 53.43 -13.24 -8.71
CA PRO A 5 52.30 -13.17 -7.79
C PRO A 5 52.66 -12.54 -6.43
N ASP A 6 53.85 -12.83 -5.93
CA ASP A 6 54.34 -12.33 -4.63
C ASP A 6 54.65 -10.82 -4.65
N ASP A 7 54.73 -10.21 -5.84
CA ASP A 7 54.96 -8.79 -5.99
C ASP A 7 53.68 -7.95 -5.86
N VAL A 8 52.50 -8.59 -5.91
CA VAL A 8 51.20 -7.94 -5.74
C VAL A 8 50.86 -7.88 -4.25
N LYS A 9 50.87 -6.67 -3.69
CA LYS A 9 50.71 -6.43 -2.26
C LYS A 9 49.49 -5.57 -1.96
N LEU A 10 48.91 -5.80 -0.79
CA LEU A 10 47.86 -4.96 -0.24
C LEU A 10 48.48 -3.93 0.70
N TYR A 11 48.14 -2.65 0.52
CA TYR A 11 48.64 -1.53 1.29
C TYR A 11 47.55 -0.90 2.14
N ALA A 12 47.92 -0.49 3.35
CA ALA A 12 47.06 0.25 4.25
C ALA A 12 46.88 1.70 3.79
N SER A 13 45.70 2.26 4.11
CA SER A 13 45.43 3.69 3.96
C SER A 13 46.13 4.51 5.04
N GLN A 14 46.24 5.83 4.81
CA GLN A 14 46.89 6.77 5.73
C GLN A 14 46.34 6.69 7.15
N ARG A 15 45.03 6.48 7.29
CA ARG A 15 44.38 6.24 8.57
C ARG A 15 43.54 4.97 8.49
N LEU A 16 44.10 3.88 8.99
CA LEU A 16 43.36 2.64 9.18
C LEU A 16 42.52 2.70 10.46
N THR A 17 41.59 3.66 10.54
CA THR A 17 40.61 3.81 11.64
C THR A 17 39.18 3.66 11.11
N ASP A 18 38.24 3.34 11.99
CA ASP A 18 36.81 3.27 11.65
C ASP A 18 36.07 4.58 12.03
N GLU A 19 36.85 5.61 12.32
CA GLU A 19 36.38 6.96 12.62
C GLU A 19 36.03 7.72 11.34
N SER A 20 35.35 8.86 11.46
CA SER A 20 34.90 9.66 10.30
C SER A 20 36.04 10.07 9.36
N ASP A 21 37.26 10.21 9.87
CA ASP A 21 38.49 10.59 9.14
C ASP A 21 39.32 9.39 8.64
N GLY A 22 38.80 8.16 8.81
CA GLY A 22 39.43 6.93 8.35
C GLY A 22 39.52 6.87 6.83
N GLY A 23 40.65 6.38 6.30
CA GLY A 23 40.95 6.38 4.86
C GLY A 23 42.10 7.31 4.49
N GLY A 24 41.94 8.09 3.42
CA GLY A 24 42.95 9.03 2.95
C GLY A 24 43.79 8.47 1.79
N ARG A 25 45.11 8.76 1.76
CA ARG A 25 46.03 8.33 0.68
C ARG A 25 46.61 6.92 0.93
N ALA A 26 47.09 6.28 -0.15
CA ALA A 26 47.87 5.05 -0.05
C ALA A 26 49.18 5.28 0.72
N THR A 27 49.53 4.35 1.60
CA THR A 27 50.83 4.33 2.29
C THR A 27 51.69 3.19 1.77
N GLY A 28 52.99 3.21 2.08
CA GLY A 28 53.89 2.09 1.83
C GLY A 28 53.80 0.97 2.88
N ASN A 29 52.86 1.05 3.83
CA ASN A 29 52.69 0.03 4.85
C ASN A 29 51.88 -1.13 4.26
N GLU A 30 52.53 -2.28 4.15
CA GLU A 30 51.94 -3.52 3.66
C GLU A 30 51.05 -4.17 4.72
N VAL A 31 49.87 -4.61 4.30
CA VAL A 31 49.00 -5.50 5.09
C VAL A 31 49.55 -6.92 4.90
N ILE A 32 50.35 -7.35 5.87
CA ILE A 32 50.94 -8.69 5.94
C ILE A 32 49.84 -9.77 5.97
N ASP A 33 49.99 -10.77 5.10
CA ASP A 33 49.12 -11.93 5.04
C ASP A 33 49.24 -12.81 6.30
N GLY A 34 48.11 -13.35 6.76
CA GLY A 34 48.02 -14.21 7.94
C GLY A 34 48.15 -13.51 9.30
N ASP A 35 48.40 -12.20 9.35
CA ASP A 35 48.44 -11.46 10.61
C ASP A 35 47.03 -11.10 11.08
N ILE A 36 46.74 -11.45 12.34
CA ILE A 36 45.41 -11.26 12.92
C ILE A 36 45.25 -9.79 13.29
N ASN A 37 44.05 -9.25 13.09
CA ASN A 37 43.71 -7.87 13.40
C ASN A 37 44.46 -6.80 12.58
N ASN A 38 45.04 -7.18 11.44
CA ASN A 38 45.83 -6.28 10.61
C ASN A 38 44.96 -5.26 9.84
N LEU A 39 43.78 -5.70 9.38
CA LEU A 39 42.85 -4.86 8.61
C LEU A 39 41.58 -4.46 9.37
N PHE A 40 40.97 -5.43 10.04
CA PHE A 40 39.80 -5.22 10.88
C PHE A 40 40.16 -5.60 12.31
N ARG A 41 39.57 -4.92 13.29
CA ARG A 41 39.71 -5.31 14.69
C ARG A 41 38.83 -6.53 14.99
N ASP A 42 39.13 -7.22 16.08
CA ASP A 42 38.25 -8.26 16.61
C ASP A 42 36.86 -7.69 16.89
N ILE A 43 35.85 -8.51 16.56
CA ILE A 43 34.44 -8.18 16.73
C ILE A 43 34.07 -8.32 18.20
N SER A 44 33.53 -7.26 18.82
CA SER A 44 33.14 -7.33 20.22
C SER A 44 31.76 -8.01 20.41
N ARG A 45 31.46 -8.46 21.63
CA ARG A 45 30.13 -9.03 21.96
C ARG A 45 29.00 -8.02 21.79
N ILE A 46 29.29 -6.72 21.97
CA ILE A 46 28.28 -5.68 21.84
C ILE A 46 27.95 -5.44 20.38
N ASP A 47 28.97 -5.43 19.51
CA ASP A 47 28.82 -5.30 18.06
C ASP A 47 28.02 -6.48 17.50
N ARG A 48 28.24 -7.68 18.06
CA ARG A 48 27.46 -8.87 17.70
C ARG A 48 25.98 -8.81 18.13
N THR A 49 25.66 -8.03 19.17
CA THR A 49 24.28 -7.93 19.70
C THR A 49 23.50 -6.78 19.09
N LEU A 50 24.15 -5.63 18.87
CA LEU A 50 23.53 -4.41 18.36
C LEU A 50 23.67 -4.26 16.83
N GLY A 51 24.63 -4.96 16.23
CA GLY A 51 25.08 -4.72 14.86
C GLY A 51 26.08 -3.56 14.81
N ASP A 52 27.12 -3.69 13.98
CA ASP A 52 28.10 -2.64 13.69
C ASP A 52 28.44 -2.65 12.18
N VAL A 53 28.90 -1.51 11.66
CA VAL A 53 29.34 -1.35 10.27
C VAL A 53 30.74 -0.75 10.23
N SER A 54 31.73 -1.59 9.97
CA SER A 54 33.12 -1.18 9.79
C SER A 54 33.47 -0.99 8.31
N LEU A 55 34.14 0.12 7.98
CA LEU A 55 34.57 0.43 6.61
C LEU A 55 36.08 0.68 6.61
N ARG A 56 36.80 -0.02 5.73
CA ARG A 56 38.25 0.10 5.60
C ARG A 56 38.63 0.38 4.17
N LYS A 57 39.52 1.34 3.98
CA LYS A 57 40.11 1.63 2.69
C LYS A 57 41.47 0.95 2.55
N VAL A 58 41.63 0.20 1.46
CA VAL A 58 42.85 -0.53 1.11
C VAL A 58 43.24 -0.25 -0.33
N TYR A 59 44.53 -0.47 -0.64
CA TYR A 59 45.06 -0.30 -1.98
C TYR A 59 45.77 -1.56 -2.43
N ALA A 60 45.49 -2.02 -3.64
CA ALA A 60 46.32 -3.03 -4.29
C ALA A 60 47.42 -2.32 -5.08
N GLY A 61 48.67 -2.72 -4.90
CA GLY A 61 49.80 -2.18 -5.64
C GLY A 61 50.88 -3.22 -5.88
N VAL A 62 51.68 -3.01 -6.91
CA VAL A 62 52.80 -3.89 -7.25
C VAL A 62 54.09 -3.32 -6.71
N SER A 63 54.82 -4.10 -5.92
CA SER A 63 56.14 -3.75 -5.38
C SER A 63 57.22 -4.46 -6.19
N THR A 64 57.65 -3.88 -7.31
CA THR A 64 58.81 -4.38 -8.06
C THR A 64 59.80 -3.27 -8.36
N ASP A 65 61.08 -3.61 -8.41
CA ASP A 65 62.15 -2.72 -8.88
C ASP A 65 62.24 -2.66 -10.42
N ASN A 66 61.24 -3.20 -11.13
CA ASN A 66 61.24 -3.28 -12.58
C ASN A 66 60.34 -2.19 -13.22
N THR A 67 60.57 -1.92 -14.52
CA THR A 67 59.83 -0.92 -15.30
C THR A 67 58.76 -1.54 -16.22
N ASP A 68 58.38 -2.79 -15.99
CA ASP A 68 57.36 -3.46 -16.82
C ASP A 68 55.98 -2.80 -16.59
N PRO A 69 55.19 -2.57 -17.66
CA PRO A 69 53.93 -1.86 -17.55
C PRO A 69 52.91 -2.66 -16.73
N TYR A 70 52.43 -2.07 -15.64
CA TYR A 70 51.34 -2.61 -14.85
C TYR A 70 50.00 -2.36 -15.56
N LEU A 71 49.36 -3.45 -16.02
CA LEU A 71 48.10 -3.41 -16.78
C LEU A 71 46.84 -3.42 -15.88
N GLY A 72 47.03 -3.30 -14.56
CA GLY A 72 45.97 -3.31 -13.55
C GLY A 72 46.01 -4.55 -12.66
N ALA A 73 45.35 -4.46 -11.50
CA ALA A 73 45.05 -5.59 -10.64
C ALA A 73 43.55 -5.68 -10.38
N HIS A 74 43.12 -6.88 -10.07
CA HIS A 74 41.77 -7.18 -9.64
C HIS A 74 41.82 -7.67 -8.20
N LEU A 75 40.86 -7.22 -7.39
CA LEU A 75 40.65 -7.72 -6.03
C LEU A 75 39.38 -8.56 -6.03
N ILE A 76 39.45 -9.74 -5.43
CA ILE A 76 38.31 -10.63 -5.25
C ILE A 76 38.25 -11.10 -3.81
N ILE A 77 37.03 -11.34 -3.31
CA ILE A 77 36.81 -12.09 -2.08
C ILE A 77 36.65 -13.55 -2.50
N THR A 78 37.56 -14.41 -2.07
CA THR A 78 37.55 -15.83 -2.42
C THR A 78 36.69 -16.66 -1.50
N GLU A 79 36.68 -16.34 -0.21
CA GLU A 79 35.99 -17.09 0.83
C GLU A 79 35.23 -16.12 1.75
N PRO A 80 33.91 -16.29 1.93
CA PRO A 80 33.15 -15.49 2.89
C PRO A 80 33.50 -15.90 4.33
N PRO A 81 33.20 -15.06 5.33
CA PRO A 81 33.43 -15.40 6.74
C PRO A 81 32.70 -16.69 7.16
N LEU A 82 33.31 -17.46 8.07
CA LEU A 82 32.69 -18.66 8.64
C LEU A 82 31.47 -18.35 9.54
N ASP A 83 31.35 -17.11 10.01
CA ASP A 83 30.23 -16.66 10.83
C ASP A 83 29.10 -16.15 9.93
N THR A 84 27.94 -16.80 9.96
CA THR A 84 26.78 -16.47 9.11
C THR A 84 26.17 -15.11 9.41
N GLN A 85 26.57 -14.44 10.50
CA GLN A 85 26.12 -13.09 10.85
C GLN A 85 27.05 -11.98 10.36
N VAL A 86 28.15 -12.33 9.67
CA VAL A 86 29.15 -11.37 9.20
C VAL A 86 29.23 -11.43 7.68
N ASP A 87 28.79 -10.35 7.04
CA ASP A 87 28.92 -10.16 5.60
C ASP A 87 30.11 -9.23 5.29
N VAL A 88 30.90 -9.58 4.28
CA VAL A 88 32.02 -8.74 3.79
C VAL A 88 31.77 -8.39 2.33
N LEU A 89 31.78 -7.10 2.04
CA LEU A 89 31.51 -6.54 0.73
C LEU A 89 32.62 -5.58 0.31
N LEU A 90 33.02 -5.66 -0.96
CA LEU A 90 33.88 -4.67 -1.60
C LEU A 90 33.01 -3.71 -2.40
N PHE A 91 33.32 -2.43 -2.30
CA PHE A 91 32.75 -1.38 -3.13
C PHE A 91 33.85 -0.39 -3.50
N ASN A 92 33.61 0.39 -4.56
CA ASN A 92 34.54 1.40 -5.02
C ASN A 92 33.82 2.76 -5.07
N THR A 93 34.50 3.79 -4.56
CA THR A 93 34.05 5.19 -4.55
C THR A 93 34.61 6.00 -5.72
N ASP A 94 35.44 5.38 -6.58
CA ASP A 94 36.18 6.00 -7.69
C ASP A 94 37.10 7.15 -7.27
N SER A 95 37.39 7.25 -5.97
CA SER A 95 38.29 8.25 -5.38
C SER A 95 39.53 7.61 -4.78
N GLN A 96 40.70 8.17 -5.10
CA GLN A 96 41.94 7.71 -4.47
C GLN A 96 42.12 8.25 -3.05
N THR A 97 41.40 9.27 -2.63
CA THR A 97 41.64 9.98 -1.36
C THR A 97 40.42 10.13 -0.47
N ASP A 98 39.29 9.50 -0.80
CA ASP A 98 38.09 9.55 0.03
C ASP A 98 38.34 9.05 1.46
N GLU A 99 37.62 9.68 2.37
CA GLU A 99 37.53 9.35 3.77
C GLU A 99 36.19 8.63 4.05
N ARG A 100 36.09 7.96 5.20
CA ARG A 100 34.92 7.15 5.59
C ARG A 100 33.62 7.95 5.58
N ALA A 101 33.65 9.25 5.90
CA ALA A 101 32.46 10.10 5.80
C ALA A 101 31.91 10.19 4.37
N GLU A 102 32.78 10.36 3.36
CA GLU A 102 32.37 10.42 1.95
C GLU A 102 31.89 9.05 1.45
N ALA A 103 32.58 7.98 1.84
CA ALA A 103 32.19 6.62 1.51
C ALA A 103 30.83 6.25 2.12
N ARG A 104 30.57 6.67 3.37
CA ARG A 104 29.28 6.49 4.05
C ARG A 104 28.18 7.23 3.32
N ASN A 105 28.38 8.51 2.99
CA ASN A 105 27.40 9.28 2.23
C ASN A 105 27.06 8.60 0.90
N ARG A 106 28.06 7.99 0.24
CA ARG A 106 27.84 7.24 -1.00
C ARG A 106 27.03 5.97 -0.80
N ILE A 107 27.29 5.22 0.28
CA ILE A 107 26.49 4.05 0.69
C ILE A 107 25.04 4.47 1.04
N GLU A 108 24.88 5.57 1.76
CA GLU A 108 23.57 6.08 2.21
C GLU A 108 22.77 6.75 1.07
N SER A 109 23.44 7.27 0.04
CA SER A 109 22.81 7.83 -1.17
C SER A 109 22.09 6.81 -2.06
N TYR A 110 21.85 5.59 -1.55
CA TYR A 110 21.17 4.48 -2.22
C TYR A 110 19.77 4.84 -2.74
N VAL A 111 19.12 5.84 -2.15
CA VAL A 111 17.75 6.21 -2.48
C VAL A 111 17.69 7.61 -3.08
N VAL A 112 17.31 7.66 -4.35
CA VAL A 112 17.12 8.89 -5.10
C VAL A 112 15.65 9.30 -4.97
N PRO A 113 15.34 10.60 -4.84
CA PRO A 113 13.96 11.07 -4.93
C PRO A 113 13.31 10.62 -6.25
N ALA A 114 12.13 10.01 -6.16
CA ALA A 114 11.39 9.50 -7.30
C ALA A 114 10.22 10.43 -7.63
N VAL A 115 9.07 10.19 -7.00
CA VAL A 115 7.81 10.92 -7.23
C VAL A 115 7.33 11.53 -5.93
N ASP A 116 6.43 12.50 -6.02
CA ASP A 116 5.81 13.08 -4.82
C ASP A 116 4.99 12.02 -4.09
N ALA A 117 5.08 12.01 -2.76
CA ALA A 117 4.35 11.07 -1.92
C ALA A 117 2.83 11.32 -2.00
N SER A 118 2.04 10.27 -1.80
CA SER A 118 0.57 10.34 -1.79
C SER A 118 -0.02 10.99 -0.53
N TRP A 119 0.81 11.52 0.36
CA TRP A 119 0.41 12.17 1.61
C TRP A 119 1.26 13.42 1.88
N GLU A 120 0.70 14.36 2.63
CA GLU A 120 1.29 15.67 2.91
C GLU A 120 1.36 15.94 4.42
N LEU A 121 2.32 16.77 4.86
CA LEU A 121 2.50 17.09 6.30
C LEU A 121 1.36 17.96 6.84
N LEU A 122 0.75 17.50 7.94
CA LEU A 122 -0.27 18.22 8.67
C LEU A 122 0.36 18.94 9.87
N GLY A 123 0.43 20.27 9.79
CA GLY A 123 1.06 21.10 10.81
C GLY A 123 2.59 21.00 10.86
N ASP A 124 3.20 21.92 11.61
CA ASP A 124 4.66 22.05 11.69
C ASP A 124 5.28 20.92 12.51
N GLN A 125 6.22 20.21 11.90
CA GLN A 125 6.97 19.13 12.55
C GLN A 125 8.26 19.71 13.11
N LEU A 126 8.45 19.63 14.42
CA LEU A 126 9.54 20.29 15.12
C LEU A 126 10.78 19.39 15.22
N VAL A 127 11.95 20.02 15.34
CA VAL A 127 13.22 19.35 15.61
C VAL A 127 13.11 18.41 16.83
N GLY A 128 13.66 17.20 16.71
CA GLY A 128 13.67 16.18 17.74
C GLY A 128 12.42 15.30 17.82
N GLN A 129 11.37 15.57 17.04
CA GLN A 129 10.18 14.71 16.99
C GLN A 129 10.52 13.37 16.33
N ARG A 130 9.92 12.29 16.84
CA ARG A 130 10.03 10.91 16.31
C ARG A 130 8.71 10.37 15.74
N SER A 131 7.73 11.25 15.61
CA SER A 131 6.44 10.95 14.99
C SER A 131 6.01 12.16 14.18
N ILE A 132 5.51 11.91 12.99
CA ILE A 132 5.04 12.94 12.07
C ILE A 132 3.53 12.82 11.90
N GLN A 133 2.88 13.97 11.78
CA GLN A 133 1.46 14.07 11.44
C GLN A 133 1.31 14.37 9.94
N ALA A 134 0.49 13.59 9.26
CA ALA A 134 0.22 13.75 7.83
C ALA A 134 -1.27 13.62 7.51
N ILE A 135 -1.64 14.08 6.32
CA ILE A 135 -2.98 13.94 5.77
C ILE A 135 -2.90 13.22 4.42
N GLN A 136 -3.88 12.38 4.17
CA GLN A 136 -3.97 11.58 2.96
C GLN A 136 -5.43 11.49 2.51
N ARG A 137 -5.64 11.24 1.22
CA ARG A 137 -6.98 10.89 0.72
C ARG A 137 -7.38 9.50 1.20
N THR A 138 -8.68 9.26 1.34
CA THR A 138 -9.17 8.00 1.91
C THR A 138 -8.95 6.82 0.96
N GLU A 139 -8.99 7.10 -0.34
CA GLU A 139 -8.79 6.17 -1.45
C GLU A 139 -7.32 5.77 -1.69
N ASP A 140 -6.36 6.57 -1.21
CA ASP A 140 -4.94 6.30 -1.43
C ASP A 140 -4.41 5.20 -0.49
N ARG A 141 -3.40 4.45 -0.94
CA ARG A 141 -2.77 3.40 -0.14
C ARG A 141 -1.99 3.99 1.04
N LEU A 142 -2.13 3.36 2.21
CA LEU A 142 -1.32 3.68 3.38
C LEU A 142 0.18 3.46 3.07
N PRO A 143 1.08 4.34 3.55
CA PRO A 143 2.50 4.07 3.47
C PRO A 143 2.83 2.79 4.25
N GLU A 144 3.82 2.03 3.80
CA GLU A 144 4.21 0.79 4.47
C GLU A 144 5.30 1.04 5.52
N ILE A 145 5.28 0.21 6.57
CA ILE A 145 6.36 0.20 7.55
C ILE A 145 7.66 -0.21 6.85
N GLY A 146 8.72 0.57 7.08
CA GLY A 146 10.04 0.35 6.51
C GLY A 146 10.33 1.16 5.24
N GLU A 147 9.33 1.83 4.64
CA GLU A 147 9.55 2.72 3.50
C GLU A 147 10.37 3.95 3.87
N VAL A 148 11.20 4.39 2.92
CA VAL A 148 12.01 5.61 3.04
C VAL A 148 11.35 6.72 2.24
N TYR A 149 11.23 7.88 2.86
CA TYR A 149 10.72 9.11 2.23
C TYR A 149 11.74 10.22 2.42
N ARG A 150 11.83 11.09 1.42
CA ARG A 150 12.62 12.32 1.48
C ARG A 150 11.70 13.49 1.84
N LEU A 151 12.04 14.19 2.91
CA LEU A 151 11.48 15.50 3.26
C LEU A 151 12.39 16.57 2.69
N LEU A 152 11.87 17.40 1.78
CA LEU A 152 12.58 18.56 1.23
C LEU A 152 11.89 19.85 1.69
N ASP A 153 12.60 20.68 2.45
CA ASP A 153 12.15 22.04 2.72
C ASP A 153 12.55 22.95 1.56
N GLU A 154 11.57 23.39 0.77
CA GLU A 154 11.81 24.26 -0.39
C GLU A 154 12.25 25.69 -0.01
N ASN A 155 12.20 26.09 1.27
CA ASN A 155 12.67 27.40 1.71
C ASN A 155 14.16 27.40 2.05
N SER A 156 14.60 26.41 2.82
CA SER A 156 16.00 26.28 3.26
C SER A 156 16.86 25.46 2.30
N GLY A 157 16.23 24.70 1.38
CA GLY A 157 16.92 23.77 0.47
C GLY A 157 17.48 22.54 1.18
N GLN A 158 17.13 22.34 2.45
CA GLN A 158 17.60 21.22 3.26
C GLN A 158 16.73 19.98 3.03
N GLU A 159 17.38 18.82 2.98
CA GLU A 159 16.73 17.53 2.77
C GLU A 159 17.04 16.55 3.91
N GLN A 160 16.04 15.77 4.32
CA GLN A 160 16.22 14.70 5.29
C GLN A 160 15.50 13.43 4.82
N TYR A 161 16.19 12.30 4.92
CA TYR A 161 15.61 10.98 4.66
C TYR A 161 15.08 10.38 5.95
N ILE A 162 13.80 9.98 5.94
CA ILE A 162 13.13 9.35 7.06
C ILE A 162 12.66 7.95 6.67
N ARG A 163 12.84 6.99 7.56
CA ARG A 163 12.25 5.65 7.43
C ARG A 163 11.06 5.53 8.36
N ILE A 164 9.94 5.06 7.83
CA ILE A 164 8.71 4.85 8.60
C ILE A 164 8.87 3.58 9.46
N THR A 165 8.57 3.68 10.75
CA THR A 165 8.61 2.55 11.69
C THR A 165 7.23 2.11 12.15
N ASP A 166 6.26 3.02 12.12
CA ASP A 166 4.89 2.76 12.57
C ASP A 166 3.91 3.61 11.75
N VAL A 167 2.72 3.06 11.48
CA VAL A 167 1.69 3.72 10.69
C VAL A 167 0.35 3.55 11.38
N SER A 168 -0.21 4.64 11.87
CA SER A 168 -1.57 4.68 12.40
C SER A 168 -2.42 5.68 11.62
N ALA A 169 -3.63 5.29 11.27
CA ALA A 169 -4.51 6.09 10.42
C ALA A 169 -5.90 6.24 11.06
N SER A 170 -6.41 7.47 11.10
CA SER A 170 -7.76 7.80 11.54
C SER A 170 -8.46 8.65 10.49
N THR A 171 -9.73 8.34 10.20
CA THR A 171 -10.54 9.18 9.30
C THR A 171 -11.16 10.30 10.11
N GLU A 172 -10.84 11.55 9.78
CA GLU A 172 -11.32 12.74 10.48
C GLU A 172 -12.02 13.69 9.50
N THR A 173 -13.09 14.32 9.95
CA THR A 173 -13.75 15.40 9.20
C THR A 173 -13.06 16.72 9.54
N PHE A 174 -12.47 17.34 8.53
CA PHE A 174 -11.85 18.65 8.64
C PHE A 174 -12.84 19.72 8.14
N THR A 175 -12.91 20.83 8.87
CA THR A 175 -13.70 22.00 8.48
C THR A 175 -12.76 23.13 8.08
N ILE A 176 -12.93 23.66 6.87
CA ILE A 176 -12.21 24.86 6.42
C ILE A 176 -13.18 25.99 6.10
N SER A 177 -12.84 27.22 6.48
CA SER A 177 -13.56 28.42 6.10
C SER A 177 -13.03 28.95 4.76
N ARG A 178 -13.79 28.84 3.67
CA ARG A 178 -13.45 29.39 2.36
C ARG A 178 -14.54 30.39 1.95
N ASN A 179 -14.17 31.66 1.74
CA ASN A 179 -15.10 32.74 1.37
C ASN A 179 -16.37 32.83 2.25
N ASP A 180 -16.21 32.88 3.58
CA ASP A 180 -17.31 32.95 4.58
C ASP A 180 -18.25 31.73 4.65
N THR A 181 -17.96 30.65 3.94
CA THR A 181 -18.68 29.37 4.06
C THR A 181 -17.78 28.30 4.68
N TYR A 182 -18.30 27.59 5.68
CA TYR A 182 -17.64 26.42 6.26
C TYR A 182 -17.95 25.19 5.40
N VAL A 183 -16.90 24.57 4.86
CA VAL A 183 -17.01 23.34 4.08
C VAL A 183 -16.36 22.22 4.86
N ASP A 184 -17.15 21.20 5.20
CA ASP A 184 -16.69 19.97 5.84
C ASP A 184 -16.25 18.97 4.77
N PHE A 185 -15.05 18.42 4.94
CA PHE A 185 -14.52 17.39 4.06
C PHE A 185 -13.83 16.30 4.89
N VAL A 186 -13.92 15.06 4.40
CA VAL A 186 -13.37 13.88 5.07
C VAL A 186 -11.98 13.59 4.53
N ARG A 187 -11.00 13.42 5.41
CA ARG A 187 -9.64 12.99 5.05
C ARG A 187 -9.13 11.98 6.06
N ARG A 188 -8.11 11.23 5.66
CA ARG A 188 -7.39 10.34 6.55
C ARG A 188 -6.22 11.08 7.17
N ARG A 189 -6.21 11.19 8.50
CA ARG A 189 -5.07 11.64 9.29
C ARG A 189 -4.16 10.45 9.53
N LEU A 190 -2.87 10.63 9.26
CA LEU A 190 -1.82 9.66 9.49
C LEU A 190 -0.95 10.15 10.64
N THR A 191 -0.67 9.27 11.58
CA THR A 191 0.43 9.43 12.55
C THR A 191 1.48 8.39 12.23
N LEU A 192 2.63 8.86 11.73
CA LEU A 192 3.74 8.03 11.25
C LEU A 192 4.88 8.08 12.26
N GLY A 193 5.32 6.94 12.78
CA GLY A 193 6.57 6.83 13.54
C GLY A 193 7.77 6.88 12.61
N ILE A 194 8.83 7.60 12.99
CA ILE A 194 10.08 7.69 12.22
C ILE A 194 11.27 7.13 13.00
N SER A 195 12.20 6.50 12.27
CA SER A 195 13.38 5.85 12.85
C SER A 195 14.36 6.84 13.48
N SER A 196 14.70 7.90 12.74
CA SER A 196 15.57 9.01 13.16
C SER A 196 14.72 10.21 13.63
N PRO A 197 15.15 10.93 14.68
CA PRO A 197 14.51 12.19 15.04
C PRO A 197 14.70 13.22 13.92
N LEU A 198 13.75 14.14 13.76
CA LEU A 198 13.91 15.26 12.84
C LEU A 198 15.09 16.13 13.27
N GLU A 199 16.05 16.38 12.37
CA GLU A 199 17.22 17.21 12.66
C GLU A 199 16.89 18.70 12.58
N GLN A 200 15.77 19.01 11.91
CA GLN A 200 15.30 20.36 11.68
C GLN A 200 13.77 20.42 11.71
N THR A 201 13.24 21.63 11.72
CA THR A 201 11.78 21.85 11.70
C THR A 201 11.30 21.85 10.26
N PHE A 202 10.36 20.97 9.93
CA PHE A 202 9.73 20.89 8.62
C PHE A 202 8.36 21.57 8.65
N PRO A 203 8.17 22.67 7.88
CA PRO A 203 6.89 23.35 7.83
C PRO A 203 5.84 22.49 7.12
N GLY A 204 4.73 22.24 7.81
CA GLY A 204 3.56 21.56 7.27
C GLY A 204 2.42 22.54 6.97
N GLY A 205 1.35 22.03 6.39
CA GLY A 205 0.19 22.85 6.02
C GLY A 205 -1.02 22.60 6.91
N THR A 206 -2.06 23.41 6.67
CA THR A 206 -3.40 23.14 7.21
C THR A 206 -4.21 22.32 6.21
N ALA A 207 -5.09 21.45 6.70
CA ALA A 207 -5.89 20.58 5.85
C ALA A 207 -6.74 21.39 4.86
N ALA A 208 -6.68 21.03 3.58
CA ALA A 208 -7.48 21.63 2.51
C ALA A 208 -8.11 20.54 1.61
N PRO A 209 -9.19 20.86 0.86
CA PRO A 209 -9.84 19.90 -0.05
C PRO A 209 -8.94 19.38 -1.18
N THR A 210 -7.86 20.09 -1.49
CA THR A 210 -6.85 19.73 -2.50
C THR A 210 -5.65 18.97 -1.94
N GLY A 211 -5.40 19.05 -0.62
CA GLY A 211 -4.20 18.55 0.05
C GLY A 211 -3.95 19.30 1.35
N THR A 212 -2.79 19.93 1.48
CA THR A 212 -2.49 20.91 2.52
C THR A 212 -2.20 22.27 1.92
N GLU A 213 -2.73 23.31 2.54
CA GLU A 213 -2.47 24.70 2.14
C GLU A 213 -1.95 25.46 3.36
N ARG A 214 -0.98 26.35 3.13
CA ARG A 214 -0.52 27.31 4.14
C ARG A 214 -0.82 28.71 3.63
N ARG A 215 -1.43 29.55 4.48
CA ARG A 215 -1.76 30.95 4.15
C ARG A 215 -0.52 31.87 4.17
N ASP A 216 0.58 31.41 4.75
CA ASP A 216 1.83 32.15 4.84
C ASP A 216 2.73 31.91 3.61
N SER A 217 3.63 32.84 3.32
CA SER A 217 4.61 32.79 2.21
C SER A 217 5.66 31.67 2.32
N THR A 218 5.66 30.92 3.43
CA THR A 218 6.51 29.75 3.64
C THR A 218 6.04 28.59 2.76
N LYS A 219 6.93 28.08 1.91
CA LYS A 219 6.63 26.91 1.09
C LYS A 219 6.46 25.67 1.96
N LEU A 220 5.54 24.79 1.56
CA LEU A 220 5.29 23.51 2.22
C LEU A 220 6.47 22.56 2.00
N THR A 221 6.73 21.70 2.99
CA THR A 221 7.71 20.63 2.82
C THR A 221 7.24 19.66 1.75
N ARG A 222 8.07 19.42 0.75
CA ARG A 222 7.78 18.45 -0.31
C ARG A 222 8.23 17.07 0.12
N LEU A 223 7.27 16.15 0.15
CA LEU A 223 7.53 14.75 0.46
C LEU A 223 7.68 13.97 -0.83
N GLN A 224 8.75 13.20 -0.93
CA GLN A 224 9.02 12.38 -2.10
C GLN A 224 9.28 10.95 -1.69
N SER A 225 8.63 10.03 -2.39
CA SER A 225 9.02 8.63 -2.33
C SER A 225 10.43 8.50 -2.90
N THR A 226 11.16 7.54 -2.39
CA THR A 226 12.53 7.30 -2.85
C THR A 226 12.56 6.00 -3.62
N GLN A 227 13.22 6.02 -4.78
CA GLN A 227 13.50 4.81 -5.55
C GLN A 227 14.96 4.41 -5.33
N VAL A 228 15.19 3.11 -5.32
CA VAL A 228 16.53 2.56 -5.32
C VAL A 228 17.21 2.93 -6.63
N ALA A 229 18.30 3.67 -6.56
CA ALA A 229 19.17 3.87 -7.70
C ALA A 229 20.36 2.91 -7.61
N ASP A 230 20.74 2.32 -8.74
CA ASP A 230 21.91 1.46 -8.87
C ASP A 230 23.20 2.31 -8.84
N ALA A 231 23.48 2.94 -7.69
CA ALA A 231 24.53 3.93 -7.54
C ALA A 231 25.91 3.31 -7.26
N ALA A 232 25.95 2.08 -6.73
CA ALA A 232 27.16 1.38 -6.35
C ALA A 232 27.04 -0.13 -6.58
N LYS A 233 28.05 -0.71 -7.25
CA LYS A 233 28.19 -2.16 -7.39
C LYS A 233 28.94 -2.70 -6.18
N TYR A 234 28.30 -3.63 -5.48
CA TYR A 234 28.90 -4.37 -4.38
C TYR A 234 29.39 -5.73 -4.89
N TYR A 235 30.59 -6.12 -4.47
CA TYR A 235 31.19 -7.40 -4.80
C TYR A 235 31.37 -8.20 -3.51
N GLY A 236 30.82 -9.42 -3.47
CA GLY A 236 30.90 -10.32 -2.32
C GLY A 236 31.15 -11.76 -2.77
N ALA A 237 31.19 -12.67 -1.80
CA ALA A 237 31.29 -14.11 -2.04
C ALA A 237 30.12 -14.82 -1.35
N SER A 238 29.58 -15.87 -1.97
CA SER A 238 28.56 -16.75 -1.38
C SER A 238 29.00 -18.19 -1.50
N HIS A 239 28.61 -19.01 -0.52
CA HIS A 239 28.77 -20.46 -0.60
C HIS A 239 27.89 -21.07 -1.70
N LEU A 240 28.37 -22.20 -2.22
CA LEU A 240 27.62 -23.05 -3.14
C LEU A 240 26.63 -23.90 -2.36
N LYS A 241 25.35 -23.88 -2.77
CA LYS A 241 24.30 -24.69 -2.15
C LYS A 241 24.37 -26.16 -2.59
N GLU A 242 24.86 -26.38 -3.81
CA GLU A 242 25.04 -27.70 -4.41
C GLU A 242 26.45 -27.80 -5.01
N THR A 243 27.06 -28.98 -4.96
CA THR A 243 28.41 -29.19 -5.49
C THR A 243 28.40 -28.97 -7.02
N ALA A 244 29.11 -27.94 -7.47
CA ALA A 244 29.27 -27.66 -8.90
C ALA A 244 30.27 -28.63 -9.54
N ILE A 245 29.95 -29.13 -10.73
CA ILE A 245 30.82 -30.01 -11.52
C ILE A 245 31.50 -29.15 -12.59
N ALA A 246 32.80 -29.37 -12.84
CA ALA A 246 33.50 -28.71 -13.94
C ALA A 246 32.78 -28.99 -15.26
N SER A 247 32.35 -27.92 -15.97
CA SER A 247 31.47 -27.88 -17.17
C SER A 247 29.99 -27.54 -16.93
N SER A 248 29.56 -27.27 -15.69
CA SER A 248 28.20 -26.76 -15.43
C SER A 248 28.03 -25.33 -15.91
N THR A 249 27.02 -25.06 -16.75
CA THR A 249 26.68 -23.70 -17.23
C THR A 249 25.79 -22.91 -16.25
N LYS A 250 25.33 -23.56 -15.18
CA LYS A 250 24.53 -22.96 -14.10
C LYS A 250 25.09 -23.45 -12.77
N ILE A 251 25.18 -22.52 -11.81
CA ILE A 251 25.69 -22.79 -10.46
C ILE A 251 24.66 -22.25 -9.48
N LYS A 252 24.32 -23.06 -8.47
CA LYS A 252 23.36 -22.67 -7.43
C LYS A 252 24.12 -22.24 -6.18
N VAL A 253 24.01 -20.96 -5.87
CA VAL A 253 24.57 -20.34 -4.66
C VAL A 253 23.51 -20.29 -3.55
N ASP A 254 23.95 -20.15 -2.30
CA ASP A 254 23.03 -20.08 -1.17
C ASP A 254 22.19 -18.79 -1.17
N SER A 255 22.83 -17.65 -1.40
CA SER A 255 22.17 -16.35 -1.57
C SER A 255 22.96 -15.46 -2.53
N ILE A 256 22.23 -14.62 -3.29
CA ILE A 256 22.83 -13.50 -4.03
C ILE A 256 22.77 -12.18 -3.26
N TYR A 257 22.06 -12.18 -2.12
CA TYR A 257 21.86 -11.04 -1.25
C TYR A 257 22.80 -11.12 -0.04
N ALA A 258 23.35 -9.97 0.35
CA ALA A 258 24.17 -9.78 1.54
C ALA A 258 23.75 -8.48 2.24
N HIS A 259 23.93 -8.40 3.55
CA HIS A 259 23.51 -7.24 4.33
C HIS A 259 24.59 -6.16 4.26
N LEU A 260 24.23 -4.98 3.73
CA LEU A 260 25.11 -3.81 3.76
C LEU A 260 25.12 -3.12 5.12
N VAL A 261 23.98 -3.15 5.80
CA VAL A 261 23.79 -2.63 7.16
C VAL A 261 23.04 -3.67 7.98
N PRO A 262 23.35 -3.81 9.29
CA PRO A 262 22.55 -4.61 10.20
C PRO A 262 21.12 -4.07 10.17
N SER A 263 20.20 -4.87 9.64
CA SER A 263 18.79 -4.52 9.59
C SER A 263 18.00 -5.57 10.33
N ALA A 264 17.11 -5.12 11.21
CA ALA A 264 16.13 -6.01 11.81
C ALA A 264 15.06 -6.29 10.76
N THR A 265 14.90 -7.56 10.40
CA THR A 265 13.72 -8.03 9.68
C THR A 265 12.57 -8.11 10.68
N SER A 266 11.48 -7.41 10.39
CA SER A 266 10.22 -7.58 11.13
C SER A 266 9.31 -8.47 10.31
N GLU A 267 8.96 -9.63 10.84
CA GLU A 267 7.91 -10.46 10.26
C GLU A 267 6.55 -9.85 10.58
N THR A 268 5.78 -9.51 9.55
CA THR A 268 4.36 -9.18 9.70
C THR A 268 3.56 -10.43 9.41
N ALA A 269 2.98 -11.02 10.46
CA ALA A 269 2.06 -12.13 10.30
C ALA A 269 0.74 -11.61 9.73
N VAL A 270 0.40 -12.03 8.52
CA VAL A 270 -0.95 -11.86 7.95
C VAL A 270 -1.72 -13.13 8.28
N ILE A 271 -2.72 -13.02 9.15
CA ILE A 271 -3.55 -14.15 9.63
C ILE A 271 -4.98 -13.92 9.14
N ASP A 272 -5.57 -14.94 8.52
CA ASP A 272 -6.97 -14.94 8.06
C ASP A 272 -7.37 -13.76 7.17
N GLU A 273 -6.44 -13.22 6.37
CA GLU A 273 -6.80 -12.22 5.35
C GLU A 273 -7.60 -12.94 4.26
N PRO A 274 -8.89 -12.60 4.06
CA PRO A 274 -9.66 -13.19 2.99
C PRO A 274 -9.05 -12.76 1.66
N GLY A 275 -8.83 -13.72 0.74
CA GLY A 275 -8.30 -13.44 -0.60
C GLY A 275 -9.10 -12.36 -1.34
N TYR A 276 -10.35 -12.10 -0.93
CA TYR A 276 -11.13 -10.93 -1.33
C TYR A 276 -11.62 -10.15 -0.09
N SER A 277 -11.01 -8.99 0.17
CA SER A 277 -11.47 -7.99 1.16
C SER A 277 -12.48 -7.00 0.57
N GLY A 278 -13.00 -7.27 -0.63
CA GLY A 278 -13.97 -6.40 -1.30
C GLY A 278 -15.37 -6.55 -0.70
N SER A 279 -16.06 -5.40 -0.59
CA SER A 279 -17.38 -5.20 0.02
C SER A 279 -18.32 -6.41 -0.05
N ARG A 280 -18.87 -6.82 1.09
CA ARG A 280 -20.03 -7.72 1.18
C ARG A 280 -21.08 -7.27 0.16
N GLN A 281 -21.55 -8.18 -0.67
CA GLN A 281 -22.36 -7.81 -1.84
C GLN A 281 -23.84 -7.92 -1.54
N ILE A 282 -24.62 -6.91 -1.91
CA ILE A 282 -26.06 -6.88 -1.64
C ILE A 282 -26.82 -7.51 -2.81
N LEU A 283 -27.51 -8.61 -2.52
CA LEU A 283 -28.21 -9.48 -3.47
C LEU A 283 -29.71 -9.27 -3.43
N PRO A 284 -30.40 -9.27 -4.58
CA PRO A 284 -31.85 -9.11 -4.63
C PRO A 284 -32.55 -10.19 -3.81
N THR A 285 -33.37 -9.78 -2.85
CA THR A 285 -34.25 -10.68 -2.09
C THR A 285 -35.58 -10.93 -2.85
N ARG A 286 -35.81 -10.20 -3.94
CA ARG A 286 -37.04 -10.26 -4.74
C ARG A 286 -36.76 -10.03 -6.21
N ASN A 287 -37.49 -10.74 -7.08
CA ASN A 287 -37.55 -10.43 -8.51
C ASN A 287 -38.58 -9.31 -8.74
N GLY A 288 -38.12 -8.06 -8.81
CA GLY A 288 -38.93 -6.86 -9.01
C GLY A 288 -38.67 -5.74 -8.01
N THR A 289 -39.00 -4.52 -8.41
CA THR A 289 -38.82 -3.31 -7.61
C THR A 289 -40.01 -3.06 -6.66
N LEU A 290 -39.72 -2.41 -5.53
CA LEU A 290 -40.68 -1.92 -4.56
C LEU A 290 -40.74 -0.40 -4.65
N ASN A 291 -41.96 0.14 -4.61
CA ASN A 291 -42.17 1.56 -4.39
C ASN A 291 -42.38 1.82 -2.90
N THR A 292 -41.57 2.69 -2.32
CA THR A 292 -41.64 3.07 -0.90
C THR A 292 -41.70 4.58 -0.78
N THR A 293 -42.59 5.07 0.08
CA THR A 293 -42.61 6.47 0.48
C THR A 293 -41.56 6.68 1.57
N LEU A 294 -40.62 7.57 1.28
CA LEU A 294 -39.55 7.99 2.18
C LEU A 294 -39.94 9.31 2.87
N VAL A 295 -39.42 9.51 4.07
CA VAL A 295 -39.54 10.77 4.81
C VAL A 295 -38.14 11.25 5.13
N PHE A 296 -37.76 12.38 4.55
CA PHE A 296 -36.45 12.99 4.79
C PHE A 296 -36.49 13.83 6.06
N GLY A 297 -35.58 13.51 6.99
CA GLY A 297 -35.32 14.28 8.20
C GLY A 297 -34.08 15.17 8.03
N HIS A 298 -34.11 16.35 8.65
CA HIS A 298 -32.93 17.21 8.75
C HIS A 298 -31.97 16.65 9.81
N ILE A 299 -30.68 16.61 9.49
CA ILE A 299 -29.63 16.24 10.46
C ILE A 299 -28.85 17.48 10.87
N GLN A 300 -28.02 18.01 9.96
CA GLN A 300 -27.14 19.15 10.23
C GLN A 300 -26.81 19.87 8.92
N GLY A 301 -26.68 21.20 8.98
CA GLY A 301 -26.37 22.00 7.79
C GLY A 301 -27.39 21.79 6.67
N ASN A 302 -26.89 21.52 5.46
CA ASN A 302 -27.70 21.27 4.26
C ASN A 302 -28.02 19.77 4.02
N GLN A 303 -27.71 18.91 5.00
CA GLN A 303 -27.88 17.46 4.87
C GLN A 303 -29.28 17.01 5.33
N SER A 304 -29.91 16.20 4.48
CA SER A 304 -31.18 15.54 4.74
C SER A 304 -31.01 14.04 4.59
N ARG A 305 -31.52 13.25 5.53
CA ARG A 305 -31.36 11.79 5.54
C ARG A 305 -32.68 11.06 5.53
N SER A 306 -32.71 9.93 4.83
CA SER A 306 -33.80 8.96 4.86
C SER A 306 -33.24 7.54 4.83
N TYR A 307 -34.06 6.56 5.20
CA TYR A 307 -33.71 5.14 5.21
C TYR A 307 -34.74 4.33 4.43
N LEU A 308 -34.27 3.40 3.59
CA LEU A 308 -35.11 2.42 2.89
C LEU A 308 -35.45 1.21 3.77
N GLY A 309 -34.70 0.99 4.85
CA GLY A 309 -34.96 -0.05 5.84
C GLY A 309 -34.50 -1.46 5.45
N ALA A 310 -33.85 -1.62 4.30
CA ALA A 310 -33.11 -2.82 3.92
C ALA A 310 -31.98 -2.43 2.96
N GLY A 311 -31.07 -3.37 2.70
CA GLY A 311 -30.04 -3.19 1.69
C GLY A 311 -30.65 -3.02 0.30
N VAL A 312 -29.92 -2.34 -0.59
CA VAL A 312 -30.37 -1.99 -1.94
C VAL A 312 -29.43 -2.61 -2.95
N VAL A 313 -30.00 -3.25 -3.98
CA VAL A 313 -29.19 -3.75 -5.09
C VAL A 313 -28.65 -2.56 -5.90
N ARG A 314 -27.36 -2.57 -6.21
CA ARG A 314 -26.70 -1.53 -7.01
C ARG A 314 -27.38 -1.37 -8.38
N GLU A 315 -27.43 -0.13 -8.88
CA GLU A 315 -28.05 0.28 -10.15
C GLU A 315 -29.57 0.03 -10.25
N SER A 316 -30.24 -0.28 -9.14
CA SER A 316 -31.69 -0.61 -9.15
C SER A 316 -32.59 0.50 -8.60
N LEU A 317 -32.01 1.55 -8.02
CA LEU A 317 -32.74 2.56 -7.27
C LEU A 317 -33.00 3.82 -8.10
N VAL A 318 -34.26 4.22 -8.15
CA VAL A 318 -34.74 5.49 -8.70
C VAL A 318 -35.38 6.28 -7.57
N LEU A 319 -34.82 7.45 -7.26
CA LEU A 319 -35.29 8.35 -6.22
C LEU A 319 -36.02 9.54 -6.84
N ALA A 320 -37.28 9.75 -6.46
CA ALA A 320 -38.02 10.96 -6.76
C ALA A 320 -38.12 11.82 -5.50
N ILE A 321 -37.43 12.97 -5.51
CA ILE A 321 -37.32 13.88 -4.36
C ILE A 321 -37.47 15.32 -4.83
N ASP A 322 -38.32 16.09 -4.15
CA ASP A 322 -38.51 17.53 -4.41
C ASP A 322 -38.83 17.88 -5.89
N GLY A 323 -39.55 17.00 -6.58
CA GLY A 323 -39.90 17.19 -8.01
C GLY A 323 -38.77 16.89 -9.00
N GLY A 324 -37.61 16.41 -8.54
CA GLY A 324 -36.54 15.81 -9.35
C GLY A 324 -36.54 14.28 -9.27
N THR A 325 -36.06 13.64 -10.33
CA THR A 325 -35.85 12.18 -10.42
C THR A 325 -34.37 11.90 -10.61
N TYR A 326 -33.83 11.01 -9.78
CA TYR A 326 -32.42 10.64 -9.72
C TYR A 326 -32.28 9.13 -9.86
N GLU A 327 -31.33 8.68 -10.67
CA GLU A 327 -31.01 7.27 -10.89
C GLU A 327 -29.66 6.91 -10.26
N ASP A 328 -29.61 5.76 -9.62
CA ASP A 328 -28.43 5.19 -8.99
C ASP A 328 -27.34 4.85 -10.03
N ASN A 329 -26.11 5.32 -9.80
CA ASN A 329 -24.97 5.10 -10.70
C ASN A 329 -24.10 3.88 -10.34
N GLY A 330 -24.48 3.11 -9.32
CA GLY A 330 -23.77 1.90 -8.88
C GLY A 330 -22.49 2.16 -8.07
N ALA A 331 -22.03 3.41 -8.00
CA ALA A 331 -20.84 3.85 -7.29
C ALA A 331 -21.12 4.51 -5.93
N GLY A 332 -22.38 4.50 -5.47
CA GLY A 332 -22.81 5.10 -4.19
C GLY A 332 -23.30 6.54 -4.31
N GLU A 333 -23.49 7.05 -5.53
CA GLU A 333 -24.05 8.37 -5.82
C GLU A 333 -25.23 8.26 -6.81
N PHE A 334 -25.98 9.34 -6.97
CA PHE A 334 -27.07 9.40 -7.94
C PHE A 334 -26.81 10.43 -9.03
N ASN A 335 -27.24 10.07 -10.24
CA ASN A 335 -27.28 10.98 -11.38
C ASN A 335 -28.68 11.59 -11.51
N HIS A 336 -28.77 12.91 -11.64
CA HIS A 336 -30.02 13.58 -11.97
C HIS A 336 -30.47 13.25 -13.39
N VAL A 337 -31.72 12.82 -13.55
CA VAL A 337 -32.28 12.42 -14.86
C VAL A 337 -33.26 13.46 -15.38
N SER A 338 -34.16 13.95 -14.53
CA SER A 338 -35.19 14.91 -14.95
C SER A 338 -35.85 15.62 -13.77
N GLY A 339 -36.35 16.85 -14.01
CA GLY A 339 -37.05 17.65 -13.02
C GLY A 339 -36.18 18.72 -12.37
N SER A 340 -36.44 19.05 -11.10
CA SER A 340 -35.69 20.05 -10.35
C SER A 340 -34.42 19.44 -9.74
N ASP A 341 -33.29 20.14 -9.88
CA ASP A 341 -31.98 19.73 -9.35
C ASP A 341 -31.40 20.72 -8.32
N PRO A 342 -31.98 20.83 -7.11
CA PRO A 342 -31.45 21.68 -6.05
C PRO A 342 -30.37 20.99 -5.19
N TYR A 343 -29.95 19.77 -5.54
CA TYR A 343 -29.02 18.96 -4.75
C TYR A 343 -27.60 19.05 -5.32
N GLU A 344 -26.62 19.22 -4.43
CA GLU A 344 -25.20 19.21 -4.78
C GLU A 344 -24.70 17.77 -4.94
N ARG A 345 -25.14 16.88 -4.04
CA ARG A 345 -24.87 15.45 -4.11
C ARG A 345 -25.96 14.67 -3.40
N ILE A 346 -26.27 13.50 -3.92
CA ILE A 346 -27.08 12.50 -3.24
C ILE A 346 -26.26 11.21 -3.20
N THR A 347 -26.10 10.65 -2.01
CA THR A 347 -25.30 9.44 -1.77
C THR A 347 -26.15 8.34 -1.17
N ILE A 348 -25.81 7.09 -1.47
CA ILE A 348 -26.45 5.90 -0.90
C ILE A 348 -25.42 4.95 -0.29
N ASP A 349 -25.71 4.50 0.93
CA ASP A 349 -25.12 3.29 1.48
C ASP A 349 -26.02 2.11 1.13
N TYR A 350 -25.53 1.23 0.25
CA TYR A 350 -26.29 0.08 -0.23
C TYR A 350 -26.54 -0.96 0.87
N GLU A 351 -25.70 -1.08 1.90
CA GLU A 351 -25.85 -2.13 2.92
C GLU A 351 -26.97 -1.78 3.89
N THR A 352 -27.01 -0.53 4.32
CA THR A 352 -28.00 -0.03 5.27
C THR A 352 -29.24 0.56 4.59
N GLY A 353 -29.16 0.86 3.30
CA GLY A 353 -30.20 1.58 2.56
C GLY A 353 -30.36 3.03 3.01
N GLN A 354 -29.30 3.62 3.58
CA GLN A 354 -29.27 5.02 3.99
C GLN A 354 -29.07 5.92 2.78
N ILE A 355 -29.95 6.91 2.61
CA ILE A 355 -29.83 7.94 1.57
C ILE A 355 -29.54 9.27 2.26
N ASP A 356 -28.47 9.91 1.82
CA ASP A 356 -28.07 11.24 2.26
C ASP A 356 -28.13 12.20 1.08
N ALA A 357 -28.98 13.22 1.20
CA ALA A 357 -29.17 14.26 0.19
C ALA A 357 -28.61 15.59 0.72
N TYR A 358 -27.68 16.19 -0.02
CA TYR A 358 -27.05 17.46 0.31
C TYR A 358 -27.53 18.51 -0.68
N ARG A 359 -28.14 19.59 -0.19
CA ARG A 359 -28.58 20.71 -1.04
C ARG A 359 -27.52 21.81 -1.16
N THR A 360 -27.55 22.52 -2.29
CA THR A 360 -26.72 23.71 -2.53
C THR A 360 -27.04 24.84 -1.53
N SER A 361 -28.28 24.89 -1.05
CA SER A 361 -28.68 25.80 0.04
C SER A 361 -29.82 25.22 0.85
N SER A 362 -29.79 25.40 2.19
CA SER A 362 -30.79 24.90 3.14
C SER A 362 -30.89 23.36 3.15
N TYR A 363 -31.96 22.82 3.74
CA TYR A 363 -32.23 21.39 3.84
C TYR A 363 -33.57 21.02 3.20
N PHE A 364 -33.83 19.73 3.03
CA PHE A 364 -35.13 19.19 2.59
C PHE A 364 -35.75 18.38 3.73
N THR A 365 -36.99 18.73 4.08
CA THR A 365 -37.84 17.92 4.95
C THR A 365 -39.16 17.70 4.25
N GLY A 366 -39.54 16.45 4.05
CA GLY A 366 -40.75 16.13 3.32
C GLY A 366 -40.77 14.69 2.83
N ASN A 367 -41.85 14.36 2.13
CA ASN A 367 -42.03 13.05 1.53
C ASN A 367 -41.28 12.97 0.20
N ALA A 368 -40.71 11.80 -0.06
CA ALA A 368 -40.11 11.42 -1.32
C ALA A 368 -40.60 10.01 -1.67
N SER A 369 -40.43 9.57 -2.91
CA SER A 369 -40.70 8.17 -3.28
C SER A 369 -39.47 7.55 -3.91
N ALA A 370 -39.18 6.31 -3.50
CA ALA A 370 -38.09 5.53 -4.05
C ALA A 370 -38.66 4.25 -4.68
N ASN A 371 -38.23 3.97 -5.91
CA ASN A 371 -38.47 2.70 -6.59
C ASN A 371 -37.15 1.93 -6.61
N TRP A 372 -37.08 0.79 -5.91
CA TRP A 372 -35.82 0.12 -5.61
C TRP A 372 -35.96 -1.38 -5.51
N GLN A 373 -34.88 -2.13 -5.73
CA GLN A 373 -34.88 -3.57 -5.50
C GLN A 373 -34.21 -3.88 -4.16
N PRO A 374 -34.95 -4.48 -3.19
CA PRO A 374 -34.36 -4.85 -1.91
C PRO A 374 -33.34 -5.95 -2.06
N GLY A 375 -32.26 -5.85 -1.29
CA GLY A 375 -31.26 -6.87 -1.20
C GLY A 375 -30.64 -7.04 0.18
N THR A 376 -29.92 -8.15 0.32
CA THR A 376 -29.20 -8.52 1.54
C THR A 376 -27.73 -8.76 1.21
N ALA A 377 -26.84 -8.33 2.09
CA ALA A 377 -25.43 -8.66 1.99
C ALA A 377 -25.24 -10.19 2.06
N ALA A 378 -24.64 -10.79 1.04
CA ALA A 378 -24.06 -12.11 1.12
C ALA A 378 -22.63 -12.10 0.58
N THR A 379 -21.86 -13.06 1.08
CA THR A 379 -20.49 -13.27 0.64
C THR A 379 -20.51 -14.41 -0.36
N GLY A 380 -19.86 -14.20 -1.49
CA GLY A 380 -19.76 -15.22 -2.51
C GLY A 380 -18.71 -16.27 -2.25
N ILE A 381 -18.72 -17.30 -3.09
CA ILE A 381 -17.52 -18.12 -3.30
C ILE A 381 -16.45 -17.22 -3.90
N SER A 382 -15.37 -17.03 -3.13
CA SER A 382 -14.13 -16.43 -3.61
C SER A 382 -13.28 -17.51 -4.26
N VAL A 383 -12.84 -17.28 -5.48
CA VAL A 383 -11.85 -18.09 -6.17
C VAL A 383 -10.51 -17.37 -6.06
N SER A 384 -9.47 -18.14 -5.76
CA SER A 384 -8.10 -17.64 -5.72
C SER A 384 -7.22 -18.55 -6.56
N GLU A 385 -6.52 -17.97 -7.54
CA GLU A 385 -5.55 -18.66 -8.39
C GLU A 385 -4.16 -18.08 -8.14
N VAL A 386 -3.15 -18.94 -8.19
CA VAL A 386 -1.76 -18.56 -7.95
C VAL A 386 -0.92 -18.99 -9.15
N VAL A 387 -0.19 -18.04 -9.74
CA VAL A 387 0.80 -18.30 -10.79
C VAL A 387 2.19 -18.02 -10.22
N GLN A 388 3.00 -19.07 -10.10
CA GLN A 388 4.39 -18.96 -9.65
C GLN A 388 5.23 -18.23 -10.71
N ILE A 389 6.10 -17.31 -10.27
CA ILE A 389 7.04 -16.59 -11.12
C ILE A 389 8.40 -17.27 -11.08
N GLU A 390 8.71 -17.94 -12.18
CA GLU A 390 10.01 -18.52 -12.49
C GLU A 390 10.76 -17.62 -13.48
N LEU A 391 12.07 -17.81 -13.59
CA LEU A 391 12.88 -17.03 -14.53
C LEU A 391 12.40 -17.14 -15.99
N GLN A 392 11.71 -18.23 -16.35
CA GLN A 392 11.22 -18.48 -17.71
C GLN A 392 9.90 -17.77 -18.03
N ASN A 393 9.03 -17.54 -17.04
CA ASN A 393 7.70 -16.92 -17.23
C ASN A 393 7.61 -15.49 -16.69
N ARG A 394 8.74 -14.95 -16.23
CA ARG A 394 8.88 -13.55 -15.81
C ARG A 394 8.67 -12.60 -16.99
N GLY A 395 7.68 -11.73 -16.88
CA GLY A 395 7.37 -10.72 -17.89
C GLY A 395 6.53 -9.60 -17.31
N PHE A 396 6.18 -8.63 -18.17
CA PHE A 396 5.27 -7.53 -17.78
C PHE A 396 3.81 -7.85 -18.09
N THR A 397 3.53 -8.76 -19.02
CA THR A 397 2.17 -9.02 -19.50
C THR A 397 1.75 -10.44 -19.14
N TYR A 398 0.58 -10.55 -18.50
CA TYR A 398 -0.03 -11.82 -18.12
C TYR A 398 -1.47 -11.86 -18.63
N THR A 399 -1.89 -13.03 -19.09
CA THR A 399 -3.26 -13.26 -19.55
C THR A 399 -3.85 -14.43 -18.81
N PHE A 400 -5.07 -14.26 -18.30
CA PHE A 400 -5.85 -15.29 -17.63
C PHE A 400 -7.13 -15.53 -18.39
N ALA A 401 -7.62 -16.76 -18.36
CA ALA A 401 -8.88 -17.15 -18.99
C ALA A 401 -9.68 -17.99 -18.02
N PHE A 402 -10.83 -17.46 -17.61
CA PHE A 402 -11.75 -18.09 -16.65
C PHE A 402 -13.10 -18.40 -17.34
N PRO A 403 -13.15 -19.31 -18.33
CA PRO A 403 -14.35 -19.53 -19.13
C PRO A 403 -15.50 -20.17 -18.35
N GLU A 404 -15.18 -21.06 -17.40
CA GLU A 404 -16.13 -21.76 -16.54
C GLU A 404 -16.48 -20.97 -15.28
N GLU A 405 -15.56 -20.11 -14.83
CA GLU A 405 -15.58 -19.41 -13.55
C GLU A 405 -15.38 -17.90 -13.76
N LYS A 406 -16.25 -17.29 -14.57
CA LYS A 406 -16.08 -15.91 -15.01
C LYS A 406 -16.06 -14.94 -13.82
N PRO A 407 -15.13 -13.98 -13.75
CA PRO A 407 -15.12 -12.98 -12.69
C PRO A 407 -16.38 -12.11 -12.74
N ARG A 408 -16.96 -11.80 -11.59
CA ARG A 408 -18.02 -10.79 -11.50
C ARG A 408 -17.42 -9.38 -11.67
N PRO A 409 -18.11 -8.45 -12.35
CA PRO A 409 -17.71 -7.04 -12.35
C PRO A 409 -17.52 -6.46 -10.94
N GLY A 410 -16.37 -5.82 -10.71
CA GLY A 410 -15.99 -5.14 -9.48
C GLY A 410 -15.35 -6.06 -8.43
N SER A 411 -15.06 -7.32 -8.79
CA SER A 411 -14.56 -8.32 -7.83
C SER A 411 -13.11 -8.76 -8.05
N PHE A 412 -12.53 -8.49 -9.22
CA PHE A 412 -11.21 -8.98 -9.56
C PHE A 412 -10.10 -8.16 -8.89
N VAL A 413 -9.17 -8.86 -8.23
CA VAL A 413 -7.96 -8.31 -7.63
C VAL A 413 -6.77 -9.19 -8.01
N LEU A 414 -5.67 -8.58 -8.43
CA LEU A 414 -4.40 -9.25 -8.70
C LEU A 414 -3.30 -8.60 -7.86
N SER A 415 -2.63 -9.41 -7.05
CA SER A 415 -1.50 -8.99 -6.21
C SER A 415 -0.22 -9.68 -6.68
N TYR A 416 0.89 -8.95 -6.73
CA TYR A 416 2.20 -9.48 -7.12
C TYR A 416 3.33 -8.80 -6.35
N MET A 417 4.48 -9.45 -6.27
CA MET A 417 5.66 -8.89 -5.61
C MET A 417 6.67 -8.40 -6.63
N ALA A 418 7.15 -7.16 -6.45
CA ALA A 418 8.24 -6.59 -7.23
C ALA A 418 9.15 -5.76 -6.32
N LEU A 419 10.47 -5.94 -6.46
CA LEU A 419 11.48 -5.31 -5.61
C LEU A 419 11.23 -5.51 -4.10
N GLY A 420 10.67 -6.66 -3.72
CA GLY A 420 10.33 -7.01 -2.34
C GLY A 420 9.09 -6.28 -1.78
N LYS A 421 8.32 -5.57 -2.61
CA LYS A 421 7.07 -4.90 -2.22
C LYS A 421 5.85 -5.55 -2.88
N TRP A 422 4.70 -5.49 -2.22
CA TRP A 422 3.42 -5.91 -2.80
C TRP A 422 2.81 -4.80 -3.66
N TYR A 423 2.44 -5.18 -4.87
CA TYR A 423 1.76 -4.37 -5.87
C TYR A 423 0.37 -4.98 -6.11
N GLU A 424 -0.64 -4.16 -6.37
CA GLU A 424 -2.03 -4.62 -6.58
C GLU A 424 -2.69 -3.93 -7.77
N LEU A 425 -3.47 -4.70 -8.54
CA LEU A 425 -4.41 -4.22 -9.54
C LEU A 425 -5.82 -4.64 -9.16
N ARG A 426 -6.79 -3.74 -9.33
CA ARG A 426 -8.20 -3.95 -8.98
C ARG A 426 -9.13 -3.53 -10.11
N ASP A 427 -10.20 -4.31 -10.29
CA ASP A 427 -11.33 -3.98 -11.15
C ASP A 427 -12.35 -3.12 -10.39
N PRO A 428 -12.64 -1.89 -10.84
CA PRO A 428 -13.70 -1.05 -10.28
C PRO A 428 -15.09 -1.42 -10.81
N GLY A 429 -15.21 -2.40 -11.71
CA GLY A 429 -16.48 -2.91 -12.25
C GLY A 429 -16.80 -2.47 -13.67
N ASN A 430 -15.93 -1.67 -14.30
CA ASN A 430 -16.06 -1.25 -15.69
C ASN A 430 -15.22 -2.11 -16.65
N GLY A 431 -14.50 -3.13 -16.15
CA GLY A 431 -13.65 -4.00 -16.96
C GLY A 431 -12.30 -3.39 -17.33
N LEU A 432 -11.91 -2.26 -16.72
CA LEU A 432 -10.55 -1.71 -16.81
C LEU A 432 -9.88 -1.81 -15.44
N LEU A 433 -8.75 -2.53 -15.39
CA LEU A 433 -7.95 -2.65 -14.18
C LEU A 433 -7.21 -1.36 -13.87
N THR A 434 -7.22 -0.99 -12.59
CA THR A 434 -6.57 0.19 -12.03
C THR A 434 -5.63 -0.22 -10.89
N GLY A 435 -4.69 0.64 -10.50
CA GLY A 435 -3.69 0.35 -9.47
C GLY A 435 -2.28 0.34 -10.03
N ASN A 436 -1.44 -0.57 -9.55
CA ASN A 436 -0.04 -0.67 -9.96
C ASN A 436 0.15 -1.49 -11.24
N GLY A 437 -0.49 -1.02 -12.29
CA GLY A 437 -0.49 -1.61 -13.61
C GLY A 437 -1.75 -1.22 -14.35
N SER A 438 -1.98 -1.85 -15.49
CA SER A 438 -3.16 -1.62 -16.30
C SER A 438 -3.64 -2.93 -16.90
N GLY A 439 -4.90 -3.00 -17.28
CA GLY A 439 -5.42 -4.21 -17.89
C GLY A 439 -6.89 -4.09 -18.22
N THR A 440 -7.41 -5.13 -18.84
CA THR A 440 -8.82 -5.23 -19.21
C THR A 440 -9.38 -6.58 -18.83
N ILE A 441 -10.66 -6.59 -18.47
CA ILE A 441 -11.46 -7.79 -18.21
C ILE A 441 -12.66 -7.77 -19.15
N ASP A 442 -12.82 -8.85 -19.89
CA ASP A 442 -14.07 -9.15 -20.59
C ASP A 442 -14.91 -10.11 -19.75
N PHE A 443 -15.91 -9.57 -19.05
CA PHE A 443 -16.80 -10.36 -18.19
C PHE A 443 -17.68 -11.36 -18.97
N ALA A 444 -17.89 -11.16 -20.28
CA ALA A 444 -18.68 -12.09 -21.08
C ALA A 444 -17.91 -13.39 -21.37
N THR A 445 -16.60 -13.27 -21.61
CA THR A 445 -15.72 -14.42 -21.92
C THR A 445 -14.92 -14.92 -20.72
N GLY A 446 -14.74 -14.10 -19.68
CA GLY A 446 -13.84 -14.38 -18.55
C GLY A 446 -12.37 -14.15 -18.89
N SER A 447 -12.07 -13.43 -19.97
CA SER A 447 -10.70 -13.15 -20.39
C SER A 447 -10.15 -11.94 -19.67
N VAL A 448 -8.94 -12.06 -19.11
CA VAL A 448 -8.25 -10.98 -18.42
C VAL A 448 -6.88 -10.78 -19.05
N ALA A 449 -6.57 -9.55 -19.41
CA ALA A 449 -5.24 -9.15 -19.87
C ALA A 449 -4.68 -8.09 -18.92
N VAL A 450 -3.51 -8.37 -18.34
CA VAL A 450 -2.87 -7.52 -17.34
C VAL A 450 -1.47 -7.14 -17.84
N THR A 451 -1.11 -5.88 -17.65
CA THR A 451 0.24 -5.35 -17.78
C THR A 451 0.67 -4.76 -16.45
N LEU A 452 1.67 -5.37 -15.83
CA LEU A 452 2.25 -4.96 -14.55
C LEU A 452 3.07 -3.68 -14.72
N GLU A 453 3.07 -2.82 -13.71
CA GLU A 453 3.89 -1.61 -13.69
C GLU A 453 5.38 -1.90 -13.44
N ALA A 454 5.66 -2.96 -12.68
CA ALA A 454 7.00 -3.37 -12.29
C ALA A 454 7.21 -4.86 -12.58
N MET A 455 8.46 -5.24 -12.87
CA MET A 455 8.80 -6.63 -13.17
C MET A 455 8.69 -7.46 -11.88
N PRO A 456 7.89 -8.54 -11.87
CA PRO A 456 7.71 -9.36 -10.67
C PRO A 456 9.01 -10.06 -10.29
N ASP A 457 9.21 -10.32 -9.01
CA ASP A 457 10.42 -10.97 -8.49
C ASP A 457 10.40 -12.48 -8.77
N VAL A 458 11.57 -13.07 -9.03
CA VAL A 458 11.71 -14.53 -9.25
C VAL A 458 11.48 -15.27 -7.92
N ASP A 459 10.90 -16.47 -8.00
CA ASP A 459 10.50 -17.29 -6.84
C ASP A 459 9.40 -16.65 -5.97
N THR A 460 8.61 -15.75 -6.56
CA THR A 460 7.37 -15.19 -5.97
C THR A 460 6.14 -15.64 -6.75
N ALA A 461 4.96 -15.12 -6.47
CA ALA A 461 3.74 -15.47 -7.19
C ALA A 461 2.85 -14.28 -7.51
N LEU A 462 2.14 -14.37 -8.63
CA LEU A 462 0.93 -13.58 -8.87
C LEU A 462 -0.23 -14.30 -8.20
N VAL A 463 -0.93 -13.58 -7.33
CA VAL A 463 -2.13 -14.06 -6.64
C VAL A 463 -3.31 -13.33 -7.25
N VAL A 464 -4.18 -14.07 -7.91
CA VAL A 464 -5.44 -13.57 -8.45
C VAL A 464 -6.56 -14.00 -7.53
N SER A 465 -7.48 -13.09 -7.25
CA SER A 465 -8.66 -13.35 -6.43
C SER A 465 -9.87 -12.65 -7.01
N TYR A 466 -11.01 -13.34 -7.05
CA TYR A 466 -12.27 -12.78 -7.51
C TYR A 466 -13.47 -13.56 -6.96
N SER A 467 -14.68 -13.02 -7.15
CA SER A 467 -15.92 -13.70 -6.79
C SER A 467 -16.67 -14.17 -8.04
N LEU A 468 -17.29 -15.35 -7.97
CA LEU A 468 -18.13 -15.87 -9.05
C LEU A 468 -19.49 -15.17 -9.13
N PRO A 469 -20.12 -15.08 -10.30
CA PRO A 469 -21.49 -14.60 -10.43
C PRO A 469 -22.48 -15.62 -9.82
N PHE A 470 -23.26 -15.17 -8.83
CA PHE A 470 -24.18 -16.00 -8.04
C PHE A 470 -25.48 -16.45 -8.72
N ALA A 471 -25.61 -16.25 -10.04
CA ALA A 471 -26.88 -16.45 -10.73
C ALA A 471 -27.42 -17.91 -10.61
N ASP A 472 -26.53 -18.88 -10.40
CA ASP A 472 -26.88 -20.31 -10.34
C ASP A 472 -26.87 -20.90 -8.92
N GLU A 473 -26.42 -20.17 -7.89
CA GLU A 473 -26.21 -20.73 -6.53
C GLU A 473 -27.27 -20.28 -5.51
N LEU A 474 -27.82 -19.07 -5.67
CA LEU A 474 -28.83 -18.53 -4.76
C LEU A 474 -30.21 -18.56 -5.43
N THR A 475 -31.08 -19.45 -4.96
CA THR A 475 -32.48 -19.46 -5.37
C THR A 475 -33.26 -18.44 -4.54
N ILE A 476 -33.80 -17.41 -5.19
CA ILE A 476 -34.75 -16.51 -4.54
C ILE A 476 -36.06 -17.27 -4.33
N HIS A 477 -36.36 -17.64 -3.09
CA HIS A 477 -37.69 -18.12 -2.73
C HIS A 477 -38.66 -16.94 -2.64
N THR A 478 -39.21 -16.51 -3.78
CA THR A 478 -40.34 -15.57 -3.80
C THR A 478 -41.63 -16.27 -3.38
N GLY A 479 -41.89 -16.29 -2.08
CA GLY A 479 -43.26 -16.43 -1.58
C GLY A 479 -43.91 -15.05 -1.49
N SER A 480 -45.19 -14.92 -1.84
CA SER A 480 -46.00 -13.87 -1.23
C SER A 480 -45.85 -14.07 0.28
N ALA A 481 -45.15 -13.17 0.97
CA ALA A 481 -45.26 -13.12 2.41
C ALA A 481 -46.76 -13.05 2.69
N VAL A 482 -47.33 -14.10 3.27
CA VAL A 482 -48.65 -14.03 3.87
C VAL A 482 -48.52 -12.87 4.83
N ALA A 483 -49.15 -11.74 4.51
CA ALA A 483 -49.21 -10.59 5.40
C ALA A 483 -49.49 -11.18 6.77
N GLN A 484 -48.59 -10.97 7.75
CA GLN A 484 -48.82 -11.49 9.08
C GLN A 484 -50.18 -10.95 9.52
N GLN A 485 -51.20 -11.80 9.48
CA GLN A 485 -52.49 -11.44 10.00
C GLN A 485 -52.25 -11.31 11.50
N PRO A 486 -52.51 -10.14 12.10
CA PRO A 486 -52.34 -9.99 13.54
C PRO A 486 -53.19 -11.06 14.24
N GLU A 487 -52.54 -12.00 14.92
CA GLU A 487 -53.23 -13.02 15.69
C GLU A 487 -53.54 -12.45 17.08
N ILE A 488 -54.83 -12.19 17.35
CA ILE A 488 -55.28 -11.81 18.70
C ILE A 488 -55.60 -13.09 19.46
N ARG A 489 -54.74 -13.48 20.41
CA ARG A 489 -55.00 -14.57 21.34
C ARG A 489 -55.65 -14.04 22.62
N HIS A 490 -56.84 -14.54 22.95
CA HIS A 490 -57.52 -14.27 24.20
C HIS A 490 -57.93 -15.58 24.89
N THR A 491 -57.49 -15.78 26.13
CA THR A 491 -57.84 -16.94 26.93
C THR A 491 -59.02 -16.60 27.84
N THR A 492 -60.12 -17.35 27.72
CA THR A 492 -61.28 -17.17 28.61
C THR A 492 -60.95 -17.61 30.03
N ALA A 493 -61.51 -16.93 31.04
CA ALA A 493 -61.27 -17.25 32.45
C ALA A 493 -61.74 -18.67 32.86
N HIS A 494 -62.61 -19.30 32.06
CA HIS A 494 -63.14 -20.64 32.30
C HIS A 494 -63.04 -21.50 31.05
N SER A 495 -62.88 -22.81 31.23
CA SER A 495 -62.83 -23.79 30.15
C SER A 495 -64.23 -24.06 29.59
N GLY A 496 -64.42 -23.82 28.30
CA GLY A 496 -65.64 -24.13 27.55
C GLY A 496 -66.36 -22.89 27.03
N ILE A 497 -66.58 -22.82 25.71
CA ILE A 497 -67.30 -21.75 25.03
C ILE A 497 -68.57 -22.34 24.41
N LYS A 498 -69.73 -21.73 24.66
CA LYS A 498 -70.99 -22.16 24.03
C LYS A 498 -70.98 -21.78 22.53
N PRO A 499 -71.32 -22.68 21.61
CA PRO A 499 -71.39 -22.36 20.17
C PRO A 499 -72.27 -21.13 19.91
N GLY A 500 -71.75 -20.16 19.15
CA GLY A 500 -72.46 -18.93 18.77
C GLY A 500 -72.50 -17.81 19.83
N SER A 501 -71.80 -17.95 20.97
CA SER A 501 -71.82 -16.95 22.05
C SER A 501 -70.70 -15.90 22.01
N VAL A 502 -69.74 -16.04 21.09
CA VAL A 502 -68.57 -15.16 20.99
C VAL A 502 -68.77 -14.14 19.88
N THR A 503 -68.61 -12.86 20.22
CA THR A 503 -68.54 -11.76 19.26
C THR A 503 -67.32 -10.92 19.61
N ILE A 504 -66.42 -10.75 18.64
CA ILE A 504 -65.18 -9.97 18.79
C ILE A 504 -65.30 -8.77 17.84
N THR A 505 -65.18 -7.57 18.39
CA THR A 505 -65.11 -6.33 17.60
C THR A 505 -63.75 -5.69 17.83
N TYR A 506 -63.11 -5.22 16.75
CA TYR A 506 -61.87 -4.47 16.81
C TYR A 506 -61.95 -3.29 15.82
N ILE A 507 -61.19 -2.25 16.08
CA ILE A 507 -61.07 -1.09 15.19
C ILE A 507 -59.87 -1.36 14.27
N SER A 508 -60.08 -1.44 12.96
CA SER A 508 -58.98 -1.43 12.00
C SER A 508 -58.71 0.02 11.60
N GLY A 509 -57.46 0.45 11.74
CA GLY A 509 -56.97 1.75 11.26
C GLY A 509 -56.57 1.69 9.80
#